data_AF-A0A2V9Z9B1-F1
#
_entry.id   AF-A0A2V9Z9B1-F1
#
_cell.length_a   1.000
_cell.length_b   1.000
_cell.length_c   1.000
_cell.angle_alpha   90.00
_cell.angle_beta   90.00
_cell.angle_gamma   90.00
#
_symmetry.space_group_name_H-M   'P 1'
#
loop_
_entity.id
_entity.type
_entity.pdbx_description
1 polymer ?
#
loop_
_entity_poly.entity_id
_entity_poly.type
_entity_poly.pdbx_seq_one_letter_code
_entity_poly.pdbx_strand_id
1 'polypeptide(L)' 'RDEEYGEQRLLSVLQAGVNAEPAKLLSRIMVDLDLFVGNTPQHDDVTCMLVKVA' A
#
# COMPACT_ATOMS: atom_id res chain seq x y z
N ARG A 1 2.21 19.76 -7.20
CA ARG A 1 2.07 18.73 -8.25
C ARG A 1 1.26 17.64 -7.58
N ASP A 2 0.06 17.37 -8.06
CA ASP A 2 -0.82 16.36 -7.47
C ASP A 2 -0.23 15.00 -7.85
N GLU A 3 0.70 14.52 -7.04
CA GLU A 3 1.30 13.20 -7.18
C GLU A 3 0.35 12.21 -6.53
N GLU A 4 -0.06 11.20 -7.28
CA GLU A 4 -0.78 10.05 -6.74
C GLU A 4 0.21 9.02 -6.21
N TYR A 5 -0.23 8.16 -5.29
CA TYR A 5 0.59 7.08 -4.75
C TYR A 5 1.17 6.20 -5.88
N GLY A 6 0.34 5.90 -6.88
CA GLY A 6 0.76 5.28 -8.13
C GLY A 6 1.15 3.80 -8.03
N GLU A 7 1.15 3.14 -9.18
CA GLU A 7 1.38 1.69 -9.30
C GLU A 7 2.81 1.28 -8.92
N GLN A 8 3.81 2.08 -9.27
CA GLN A 8 5.22 1.73 -9.06
C GLN A 8 5.58 1.57 -7.58
N ARG A 9 5.01 2.40 -6.69
CA ARG A 9 5.23 2.29 -5.23
C ARG A 9 4.57 1.01 -4.71
N LEU A 10 3.31 0.78 -5.09
CA LEU A 10 2.58 -0.43 -4.71
C LEU A 10 3.30 -1.71 -5.14
N LEU A 11 3.76 -1.78 -6.39
CA LEU A 11 4.52 -2.92 -6.91
C LEU A 11 5.81 -3.16 -6.12
N SER A 12 6.51 -2.09 -5.73
CA SER A 12 7.75 -2.20 -4.94
C SER A 12 7.48 -2.82 -3.56
N VAL A 13 6.40 -2.40 -2.89
CA VAL A 13 5.99 -2.98 -1.59
C VAL A 13 5.57 -4.44 -1.74
N LEU A 14 4.79 -4.77 -2.79
CA LEU A 14 4.35 -6.14 -3.08
C LEU A 14 5.54 -7.08 -3.34
N GLN A 15 6.50 -6.67 -4.17
CA GLN A 15 7.68 -7.46 -4.50
C GLN A 15 8.57 -7.71 -3.27
N ALA A 16 8.80 -6.68 -2.46
CA ALA A 16 9.54 -6.83 -1.19
C ALA A 16 8.83 -7.73 -0.16
N GLY A 17 7.52 -7.94 -0.35
CA GLY A 17 6.64 -8.67 0.57
C GLY A 17 6.22 -10.06 0.09
N VAL A 18 6.70 -10.58 -1.03
CA VAL A 18 6.15 -11.79 -1.69
C VAL A 18 6.02 -13.02 -0.78
N ASN A 19 6.93 -13.17 0.18
CA ASN A 19 6.94 -14.29 1.14
C ASN A 19 6.26 -13.98 2.48
N ALA A 20 5.72 -12.77 2.66
CA ALA A 20 5.03 -12.37 3.88
C ALA A 20 3.61 -12.94 3.92
N GLU A 21 3.09 -13.10 5.15
CA GLU A 21 1.67 -13.37 5.35
C GLU A 21 0.82 -12.18 4.85
N PRO A 22 -0.36 -12.42 4.25
CA PRO A 22 -1.18 -11.37 3.65
C PRO A 22 -1.47 -10.20 4.58
N ALA A 23 -1.80 -10.47 5.85
CA ALA A 23 -2.05 -9.44 6.85
C ALA A 23 -0.83 -8.53 7.07
N LYS A 24 0.38 -9.11 7.09
CA LYS A 24 1.63 -8.35 7.28
C LYS A 24 1.96 -7.50 6.06
N LEU A 25 1.72 -8.02 4.85
CA LEU A 25 1.91 -7.26 3.62
C LEU A 25 0.87 -6.13 3.48
N LEU A 26 -0.39 -6.40 3.83
CA LEU A 26 -1.44 -5.38 3.85
C LEU A 26 -1.06 -4.23 4.80
N SER A 27 -0.61 -4.52 6.02
CA SER A 27 -0.13 -3.48 6.95
C SER A 27 1.03 -2.67 6.39
N ARG A 28 1.96 -3.29 5.64
CA ARG A 28 3.06 -2.57 5.01
C ARG A 28 2.58 -1.62 3.92
N ILE A 29 1.60 -2.03 3.11
CA ILE A 29 0.99 -1.17 2.08
C ILE A 29 0.33 0.03 2.75
N MET A 30 -0.44 -0.18 3.82
CA MET A 30 -1.10 0.93 4.54
C MET A 30 -0.09 1.91 5.14
N VAL A 31 0.99 1.41 5.76
CA VAL A 31 2.07 2.28 6.29
C VAL A 31 2.78 3.07 5.19
N ASP A 32 3.08 2.45 4.05
CA ASP A 32 3.72 3.13 2.93
C ASP A 32 2.82 4.22 2.33
N LEU A 33 1.51 3.95 2.26
CA LEU A 33 0.51 4.93 1.84
C LEU A 33 0.39 6.11 2.82
N ASP A 34 0.37 5.84 4.13
CA ASP A 34 0.36 6.87 5.17
C ASP A 34 1.61 7.75 5.10
N LEU A 35 2.79 7.16 4.87
CA LEU A 35 4.05 7.89 4.70
C LEU A 35 4.04 8.76 3.45
N PHE A 36 3.43 8.29 2.37
CA PHE A 36 3.30 9.06 1.13
C PHE A 36 2.37 10.25 1.29
N VAL A 37 1.18 10.06 1.87
CA VAL A 37 0.19 11.13 2.11
C VAL A 37 0.70 12.13 3.14
N GLY A 38 1.42 11.67 4.16
CA GLY A 38 1.87 12.50 5.27
C GLY A 38 0.70 13.16 5.98
N ASN A 39 0.71 14.49 6.06
CA ASN A 39 -0.38 15.27 6.68
C ASN A 39 -1.40 15.81 5.68
N THR A 40 -1.33 15.38 4.42
CA THR A 40 -2.25 15.85 3.38
C THR A 40 -3.65 15.27 3.66
N PRO A 41 -4.73 16.07 3.56
CA PRO A 41 -6.08 15.54 3.75
C PRO A 41 -6.37 14.40 2.76
N GLN A 42 -6.94 13.29 3.24
CA GLN A 42 -7.47 12.26 2.35
C GLN A 42 -8.70 12.80 1.60
N HIS A 43 -8.78 12.48 0.31
CA HIS A 43 -9.87 12.91 -0.57
C HIS A 43 -11.02 11.89 -0.64
N ASP A 44 -10.76 10.60 -0.41
CA ASP A 44 -11.70 9.48 -0.48
C ASP A 44 -11.20 8.30 0.38
N ASP A 45 -12.08 7.37 0.73
CA ASP A 45 -11.74 6.18 1.53
C ASP A 45 -10.93 5.15 0.70
N VAL A 46 -9.90 4.56 1.31
CA VAL A 46 -9.11 3.49 0.68
C VAL A 46 -9.52 2.13 1.21
N THR A 47 -9.95 1.24 0.30
CA THR A 47 -10.24 -0.17 0.61
C THR A 47 -9.24 -1.08 -0.08
N CYS A 48 -8.56 -1.96 0.68
CA CYS A 48 -7.58 -2.90 0.15
C CYS A 48 -7.75 -4.28 0.77
N MET A 49 -7.69 -5.34 -0.05
CA MET A 49 -7.76 -6.73 0.37
C MET A 49 -6.62 -7.51 -0.28
N LEU A 50 -5.96 -8.37 0.50
CA LEU A 50 -4.85 -9.18 0.02
C LEU A 50 -5.14 -10.67 0.21
N VAL A 51 -4.98 -11.44 -0.87
CA VAL A 51 -5.25 -12.88 -0.91
C VAL A 51 -4.00 -13.59 -1.40
N LYS A 52 -3.57 -14.63 -0.67
CA LYS A 52 -2.50 -15.54 -1.09
C LYS A 52 -3.13 -16.84 -1.54
N VAL A 53 -2.86 -17.22 -2.78
CA VAL A 53 -3.30 -18.48 -3.36
C VAL A 53 -2.14 -19.47 -3.23
N ALA A 54 -2.44 -20.66 -2.71
CA ALA A 54 -1.49 -21.77 -2.57
C ALA A 54 -1.37 -22.56 -3.88
#